data_AF-A0A3G2GAQ2-F1
#
_entry.id   AF-A0A3G2GAQ2-F1
#
_cell.length_a   1.000
_cell.length_b   1.000
_cell.length_c   1.000
_cell.angle_alpha   90.00
_cell.angle_beta   90.00
_cell.angle_gamma   90.00
#
_symmetry.space_group_name_H-M   'P 1'
#
loop_
_entity.id
_entity.type
_entity.pdbx_description
1 polymer ?
#
loop_
_entity_poly.entity_id
_entity_poly.type
_entity_poly.pdbx_seq_one_letter_code
_entity_poly.pdbx_strand_id
1 'polypeptide(L)'
;MSEYLILGIILVAVLWYFNRDLIKNRFYPDKPKNLTIDQQFNSDKREREKEIDRLLSKMGKNGINDLSAKDRKRLDELSKH
;
A
#
# COMPACT_ATOMS: atom_id res chain seq x y z
N MET A 1 -8.12 15.10 -52.83
CA MET A 1 -7.50 13.87 -52.26
C MET A 1 -6.57 14.16 -51.10
N SER A 2 -5.72 15.19 -51.17
CA SER A 2 -4.82 15.60 -50.07
C SER A 2 -5.55 16.12 -48.82
N GLU A 3 -6.70 16.78 -48.97
CA GLU A 3 -7.47 17.33 -47.83
C GLU A 3 -7.96 16.24 -46.87
N TYR A 4 -8.43 15.10 -47.41
CA TYR A 4 -8.83 13.95 -46.61
C TYR A 4 -7.64 13.27 -45.91
N LEU A 5 -6.45 13.31 -46.52
CA LEU A 5 -5.21 12.82 -45.90
C LEU A 5 -4.80 13.72 -44.72
N ILE A 6 -4.87 15.03 -44.90
CA ILE A 6 -4.57 16.00 -43.84
C ILE A 6 -5.57 15.85 -42.68
N LEU A 7 -6.86 15.74 -42.98
CA LEU A 7 -7.91 15.50 -41.98
C LEU A 7 -7.70 14.17 -41.24
N GLY A 8 -7.31 13.11 -41.96
CA GLY A 8 -6.98 11.82 -41.35
C GLY A 8 -5.81 11.91 -40.37
N ILE A 9 -4.73 12.61 -40.74
CA ILE A 9 -3.55 12.80 -39.88
C ILE A 9 -3.91 13.61 -38.63
N ILE A 10 -4.69 14.69 -38.77
CA ILE A 10 -5.13 15.50 -37.63
C ILE A 10 -5.99 14.66 -36.68
N LEU A 11 -6.92 13.85 -37.21
CA LEU A 11 -7.77 13.00 -36.40
C LEU A 11 -6.97 11.95 -35.61
N VAL A 12 -5.98 11.32 -36.23
CA VAL A 12 -5.06 10.39 -35.56
C VAL A 12 -4.23 11.11 -34.50
N ALA A 13 -3.73 12.31 -34.77
CA ALA A 13 -2.96 13.10 -33.82
C ALA A 13 -3.79 13.51 -32.59
N VAL A 14 -5.05 13.90 -32.80
CA VAL A 14 -5.98 14.24 -31.71
C VAL A 14 -6.27 13.00 -30.86
N LEU A 15 -6.61 11.86 -31.49
CA LEU A 15 -6.84 10.61 -30.77
C LEU A 15 -5.60 10.17 -29.98
N TRP A 16 -4.41 10.29 -30.58
CA TRP A 16 -3.15 10.01 -29.87
C TRP A 16 -2.95 10.93 -28.67
N TYR A 17 -3.19 12.24 -28.82
CA TYR A 17 -3.03 13.21 -27.75
C TYR A 17 -3.95 12.93 -26.56
N PHE A 18 -5.23 12.64 -26.80
CA PHE A 18 -6.18 12.32 -25.72
C PHE A 18 -5.91 10.96 -25.07
N ASN A 19 -5.43 9.97 -25.82
CA ASN A 19 -5.13 8.63 -25.30
C ASN A 19 -3.69 8.49 -24.77
N ARG A 20 -2.87 9.55 -24.82
CA ARG A 20 -1.46 9.51 -24.42
C ARG A 20 -1.27 9.06 -22.96
N ASP A 21 -2.15 9.49 -22.07
CA ASP A 21 -2.08 9.19 -20.64
C ASP A 21 -2.51 7.73 -20.37
N LEU A 22 -3.46 7.20 -21.13
CA LEU A 22 -3.86 5.79 -21.09
C LEU A 22 -2.75 4.86 -21.61
N ILE A 23 -2.08 5.25 -22.70
CA ILE A 23 -0.94 4.51 -23.26
C ILE A 23 0.22 4.55 -22.27
N LYS A 24 0.54 5.71 -21.70
CA LYS A 24 1.61 5.86 -20.72
C LYS A 24 1.36 4.99 -19.49
N ASN A 25 0.14 5.00 -18.94
CA ASN A 25 -0.18 4.21 -17.75
C ASN A 25 -0.26 2.69 -18.00
N ARG A 26 -0.50 2.26 -19.25
CA ARG A 26 -0.51 0.82 -19.62
C ARG A 26 0.90 0.28 -19.89
N PHE A 27 1.77 1.06 -20.53
CA PHE A 27 3.14 0.63 -20.86
C PHE A 27 4.16 0.92 -19.75
N TYR A 28 3.96 2.02 -19.05
CA TYR A 28 4.70 2.39 -17.85
C TYR A 28 3.68 2.65 -16.75
N PRO A 29 3.07 1.59 -16.17
CA PRO A 29 2.32 1.78 -14.93
C PRO A 29 3.25 2.53 -13.99
N ASP A 30 2.80 3.69 -13.50
CA ASP A 30 3.51 4.43 -12.47
C ASP A 30 3.80 3.42 -11.37
N LYS A 31 5.03 2.90 -11.34
CA LYS A 31 5.47 2.01 -10.27
C LYS A 31 5.14 2.78 -9.01
N PRO A 32 4.36 2.23 -8.05
CA PRO A 32 4.05 2.93 -6.82
C PRO A 32 5.36 3.47 -6.29
N LYS A 33 5.48 4.80 -6.37
CA LYS A 33 6.71 5.56 -6.19
C LYS A 33 7.26 5.16 -4.85
N ASN A 34 8.28 4.30 -4.85
CA ASN A 34 8.98 3.79 -3.69
C ASN A 34 8.05 3.72 -2.46
N LEU A 35 7.34 2.60 -2.26
CA LEU A 35 7.28 2.12 -0.87
C LEU A 35 8.74 1.87 -0.49
N THR A 36 9.41 2.94 -0.07
CA THR A 36 10.73 2.91 0.52
C THR A 36 10.64 1.87 1.61
N ILE A 37 11.69 1.06 1.76
CA ILE A 37 11.79 0.07 2.83
C ILE A 37 11.32 0.68 4.17
N ASP A 38 11.54 1.99 4.36
CA ASP A 38 11.02 2.83 5.44
C ASP A 38 9.49 2.83 5.62
N GLN A 39 8.70 2.96 4.55
CA GLN A 39 7.23 2.92 4.65
C GLN A 39 6.74 1.53 5.08
N GLN A 40 7.37 0.46 4.58
CA GLN A 40 7.07 -0.90 5.01
C GLN A 40 7.49 -1.14 6.46
N PHE A 41 8.66 -0.64 6.87
CA PHE A 41 9.11 -0.72 8.26
C PHE A 41 8.17 0.05 9.20
N ASN A 42 7.68 1.21 8.77
CA ASN A 42 6.72 2.00 9.53
C ASN A 42 5.34 1.33 9.62
N SER A 43 4.86 0.68 8.56
CA SER A 43 3.62 -0.09 8.62
C SER A 43 3.75 -1.29 9.54
N ASP A 44 4.86 -2.03 9.46
CA ASP A 44 5.10 -3.22 10.27
C ASP A 44 5.29 -2.85 11.76
N LYS A 45 5.99 -1.75 12.05
CA LYS A 45 6.09 -1.20 13.41
C LYS A 45 4.71 -0.83 13.95
N ARG A 46 3.90 -0.14 13.16
CA ARG A 46 2.54 0.28 13.55
C ARG A 46 1.59 -0.91 13.73
N GLU A 47 1.76 -1.97 12.96
CA GLU A 47 0.96 -3.20 13.12
C GLU A 47 1.33 -3.94 14.40
N ARG A 48 2.64 -4.07 14.71
CA ARG A 48 3.11 -4.62 15.99
C ARG A 48 2.62 -3.81 17.18
N GLU A 49 2.70 -2.48 17.13
CA GLU A 49 2.19 -1.60 18.18
C GLU A 49 0.69 -1.78 18.40
N LYS A 50 -0.10 -1.91 17.32
CA LYS A 50 -1.54 -2.21 17.42
C LYS A 50 -1.82 -3.59 18.00
N GLU A 51 -1.01 -4.60 17.69
CA GLU A 51 -1.15 -5.94 18.27
C GLU A 51 -0.85 -5.90 19.78
N ILE A 52 0.20 -5.21 20.18
CA ILE A 52 0.54 -4.98 21.60
C ILE A 52 -0.60 -4.23 22.29
N ASP A 53 -1.08 -3.12 21.73
CA ASP A 53 -2.19 -2.35 22.32
C ASP A 53 -3.46 -3.19 22.46
N ARG A 54 -3.78 -4.03 21.47
CA ARG A 54 -4.89 -5.00 21.60
C ARG A 54 -4.66 -5.99 22.74
N LEU A 55 -3.45 -6.53 22.88
CA LEU A 55 -3.12 -7.44 23.98
C LEU A 55 -3.19 -6.71 25.34
N LEU A 56 -2.65 -5.49 25.44
CA LEU A 56 -2.74 -4.65 26.62
C LEU A 56 -4.20 -4.29 26.95
N SER A 57 -5.04 -4.02 25.95
CA SER A 57 -6.46 -3.69 26.15
C SER A 57 -7.28 -4.87 26.68
N LYS A 58 -6.85 -6.11 26.40
CA LYS A 58 -7.42 -7.31 27.01
C LYS A 58 -6.95 -7.50 28.46
N MET A 59 -5.82 -6.91 28.84
CA MET A 59 -5.34 -6.90 30.23
C MET A 59 -6.07 -5.81 31.00
N GLY A 60 -7.09 -6.23 31.76
CA GLY A 60 -7.85 -5.35 32.63
C GLY A 60 -7.19 -5.26 34.00
N LYS A 61 -7.94 -5.62 35.05
CA LYS A 61 -7.47 -5.56 36.44
C LYS A 61 -6.56 -6.73 36.83
N ASN A 62 -6.58 -7.86 36.10
CA ASN A 62 -5.78 -9.05 36.47
C ASN A 62 -4.48 -9.18 35.65
N GLY A 63 -4.15 -8.19 34.81
CA GLY A 63 -2.89 -8.12 34.08
C GLY A 63 -2.69 -9.32 33.14
N ILE A 64 -1.49 -9.92 33.15
CA ILE A 64 -1.13 -11.08 32.32
C ILE A 64 -2.08 -12.27 32.55
N ASN A 65 -2.78 -12.33 33.70
CA ASN A 65 -3.71 -13.41 33.96
C ASN A 65 -4.98 -13.39 33.09
N ASP A 66 -5.35 -12.20 32.58
CA ASP A 66 -6.48 -12.02 31.65
C ASP A 66 -6.13 -12.47 30.22
N LEU A 67 -4.83 -12.68 29.92
CA LEU A 67 -4.39 -13.19 28.62
C LEU A 67 -4.43 -14.70 28.56
N SER A 68 -4.89 -15.23 27.41
CA SER A 68 -4.83 -16.65 27.11
C SER A 68 -3.37 -17.13 27.02
N ALA A 69 -3.11 -18.43 27.23
CA ALA A 69 -1.75 -18.97 27.15
C ALA A 69 -1.06 -18.67 25.78
N LYS A 70 -1.87 -18.56 24.71
CA LYS A 70 -1.40 -18.17 23.38
C LYS A 70 -1.02 -16.69 23.32
N ASP A 71 -1.87 -15.83 23.86
CA ASP A 71 -1.66 -14.38 23.90
C ASP A 71 -0.44 -14.02 24.78
N ARG A 72 -0.21 -14.73 25.89
CA ARG A 72 0.99 -14.59 26.73
C ARG A 72 2.27 -14.93 25.98
N LYS A 73 2.27 -16.05 25.23
CA LYS A 73 3.41 -16.47 24.42
C LYS A 73 3.71 -15.42 23.34
N ARG A 74 2.68 -14.87 22.71
CA ARG A 74 2.82 -13.82 21.70
C ARG A 74 3.36 -12.51 22.27
N LEU A 75 2.92 -12.13 23.47
CA LEU A 75 3.43 -10.96 24.18
C LEU A 75 4.91 -11.11 24.57
N ASP A 76 5.33 -12.29 25.04
CA ASP A 76 6.73 -12.57 25.37
C ASP A 76 7.65 -12.55 24.13
N GLU A 77 7.15 -13.06 22.99
CA GLU A 77 7.84 -12.97 21.70
C GLU A 77 7.97 -11.51 21.21
N LEU A 78 6.92 -10.69 21.39
CA LEU A 78 6.90 -9.29 20.96
C LEU A 78 7.68 -8.35 21.91
N SER A 79 7.86 -8.72 23.18
CA SER A 79 8.53 -7.88 24.19
C SER A 79 10.05 -8.02 24.23
N LYS A 80 10.63 -9.05 23.60
CA LYS A 80 12.07 -9.37 23.67
C LYS A 80 12.93 -8.70 22.58
N HIS A 81 12.31 -7.99 21.64
CA HIS A 81 12.96 -7.35 20.49
C HIS A 81 12.60 -5.87 20.40
#